data_AF-A0A533MKD5-F1
#
_entry.id   AF-A0A533MKD5-F1
#
_cell.length_a   1.000
_cell.length_b   1.000
_cell.length_c   1.000
_cell.angle_alpha   90.00
_cell.angle_beta   90.00
_cell.angle_gamma   90.00
#
_symmetry.space_group_name_H-M   'P 1'
#
loop_
_entity.id
_entity.type
_entity.pdbx_description
1 polymer ?
#
loop_
_entity_poly.entity_id
_entity_poly.type
_entity_poly.pdbx_seq_one_letter_code
_entity_poly.pdbx_strand_id
1 'polypeptide(L)'
;MKPMRSGFDSIRKYLGSKKEKGRRQIALLVDGPNMLRKEFQTNLEEIRDVLKDYGTIKIGRVFLNQYASEKLVEAIEAQGFEPIICSSDVDVRLAVEGMEMVFNPVIDTLALVTRDADFKPLLSKANEHGKETILFGAEPGLSIALKNIADYVIVLKEGVMEHENEREVPIDPIIVE
;
A
#
# COMPACT_ATOMS: atom_id res chain seq x y z
N MET A 1 14.51 -11.51 15.65
CA MET A 1 13.66 -10.31 15.51
C MET A 1 13.69 -9.88 14.05
N LYS A 2 12.56 -9.92 13.33
CA LYS A 2 12.45 -9.30 11.99
C LYS A 2 12.66 -7.79 12.18
N PRO A 3 13.47 -7.10 11.35
CA PRO A 3 13.79 -5.70 11.58
C PRO A 3 12.55 -4.81 11.33
N MET A 4 11.96 -4.26 12.40
CA MET A 4 11.08 -3.09 12.28
C MET A 4 11.97 -1.88 11.96
N ARG A 5 11.96 -1.42 10.71
CA ARG A 5 12.68 -0.21 10.28
C ARG A 5 11.68 0.91 10.09
N SER A 6 11.67 1.87 11.01
CA SER A 6 10.93 3.12 10.80
C SER A 6 11.68 3.97 9.78
N GLY A 7 11.03 4.29 8.67
CA GLY A 7 11.52 5.27 7.69
C GLY A 7 11.50 4.73 6.26
N PHE A 8 10.84 5.48 5.37
CA PHE A 8 10.71 5.21 3.95
C PHE A 8 12.06 4.96 3.26
N ASP A 9 13.09 5.73 3.62
CA ASP A 9 14.44 5.61 3.03
C ASP A 9 15.17 4.34 3.43
N SER A 10 14.97 3.87 4.66
CA SER A 10 15.58 2.63 5.15
C SER A 10 14.95 1.40 4.47
N ILE A 11 13.68 1.49 4.13
CA ILE A 11 12.95 0.45 3.39
C ILE A 11 13.32 0.50 1.91
N ARG A 12 13.34 1.68 1.27
CA ARG A 12 13.86 1.85 -0.10
C ARG A 12 15.26 1.29 -0.27
N LYS A 13 16.17 1.57 0.65
CA LYS A 13 17.54 1.05 0.62
C LYS A 13 17.59 -0.47 0.78
N TYR A 14 16.72 -1.04 1.61
CA TYR A 14 16.65 -2.48 1.82
C TYR A 14 16.02 -3.22 0.63
N LEU A 15 14.88 -2.76 0.13
CA LEU A 15 14.23 -3.28 -1.08
C LEU A 15 15.15 -3.15 -2.30
N GLY A 16 15.82 -2.01 -2.46
CA GLY A 16 16.79 -1.77 -3.53
C GLY A 16 18.01 -2.69 -3.48
N SER A 17 18.47 -3.09 -2.29
CA SER A 17 19.62 -4.01 -2.13
C SER A 17 19.34 -5.46 -2.57
N LYS A 18 18.07 -5.87 -2.68
CA LYS A 18 17.66 -7.21 -3.16
C LYS A 18 17.45 -7.28 -4.68
N LYS A 19 17.89 -6.27 -5.44
CA LYS A 19 17.85 -6.18 -6.92
C LYS A 19 18.42 -7.40 -7.67
N GLU A 20 19.16 -8.29 -7.00
CA GLU A 20 19.84 -9.43 -7.61
C GLU A 20 18.91 -10.51 -8.22
N LYS A 21 17.58 -10.47 -8.01
CA LYS A 21 16.63 -11.46 -8.58
C LYS A 21 15.79 -10.96 -9.77
N GLY A 22 16.12 -9.82 -10.37
CA GLY A 22 15.29 -9.23 -11.43
C GLY A 22 14.09 -8.47 -10.86
N ARG A 23 13.39 -7.70 -11.72
CA ARG A 23 12.30 -6.81 -11.30
C ARG A 23 11.09 -7.65 -10.88
N ARG A 24 10.68 -7.57 -9.60
CA ARG A 24 9.57 -8.34 -9.03
C ARG A 24 8.24 -8.05 -9.75
N GLN A 25 7.37 -9.05 -9.79
CA GLN A 25 6.07 -8.97 -10.45
C GLN A 25 4.98 -8.92 -9.37
N ILE A 26 4.46 -7.72 -9.12
CA ILE A 26 3.69 -7.42 -7.91
C ILE A 26 2.21 -7.38 -8.24
N ALA A 27 1.41 -8.07 -7.41
CA ALA A 27 -0.02 -7.82 -7.30
C ALA A 27 -0.25 -6.93 -6.07
N LEU A 28 -0.78 -5.72 -6.28
CA LEU A 28 -1.18 -4.79 -5.22
C LEU A 28 -2.70 -4.84 -5.05
N LEU A 29 -3.15 -5.23 -3.85
CA LEU A 29 -4.56 -5.27 -3.49
C LEU A 29 -4.81 -4.31 -2.33
N VAL A 30 -5.73 -3.36 -2.55
CA VAL A 30 -6.03 -2.30 -1.58
C VAL A 30 -7.43 -2.47 -1.02
N ASP A 31 -7.51 -2.55 0.30
CA ASP A 31 -8.74 -2.52 1.07
C ASP A 31 -9.24 -1.06 1.19
N GLY A 32 -10.09 -0.65 0.24
CA GLY A 32 -10.59 0.72 0.16
C GLY A 32 -11.38 1.15 1.40
N PRO A 33 -12.38 0.40 1.87
CA PRO A 33 -13.16 0.77 3.05
C PRO A 33 -12.32 1.00 4.30
N ASN A 34 -11.23 0.25 4.50
CA ASN A 34 -10.40 0.41 5.70
C ASN A 34 -9.25 1.40 5.55
N MET A 35 -8.81 1.71 4.33
CA MET A 35 -7.61 2.52 4.08
C MET A 35 -7.90 3.91 3.49
N LEU A 36 -8.93 4.06 2.65
CA LEU A 36 -9.21 5.33 1.96
C LEU A 36 -10.09 6.30 2.77
N ARG A 37 -10.22 6.07 4.07
CA ARG A 37 -10.90 7.01 4.97
C ARG A 37 -10.01 8.22 5.22
N LYS A 38 -10.64 9.40 5.32
CA LYS A 38 -9.92 10.68 5.50
C LYS A 38 -8.97 10.67 6.70
N GLU A 39 -9.33 9.96 7.77
CA GLU A 39 -8.56 9.84 9.00
C GLU A 39 -7.25 9.02 8.85
N PHE A 40 -7.08 8.24 7.77
CA PHE A 40 -5.87 7.44 7.53
C PHE A 40 -5.00 7.98 6.41
N GLN A 41 -5.42 9.06 5.73
CA GLN A 41 -4.67 9.81 4.70
C GLN A 41 -3.87 8.93 3.73
N THR A 42 -4.39 7.75 3.37
CA THR A 42 -3.62 6.79 2.56
C THR A 42 -3.41 7.35 1.16
N ASN A 43 -2.15 7.52 0.78
CA ASN A 43 -1.76 8.01 -0.52
C ASN A 43 -1.36 6.83 -1.43
N LEU A 44 -2.22 6.49 -2.40
CA LEU A 44 -1.93 5.37 -3.31
C LEU A 44 -0.75 5.66 -4.26
N GLU A 45 -0.45 6.94 -4.52
CA GLU A 45 0.71 7.35 -5.31
C GLU A 45 2.01 7.04 -4.56
N GLU A 46 2.04 7.30 -3.26
CA GLU A 46 3.19 6.96 -2.42
C GLU A 46 3.43 5.45 -2.38
N ILE A 47 2.36 4.65 -2.21
CA ILE A 47 2.44 3.18 -2.26
C ILE A 47 3.01 2.73 -3.61
N ARG A 48 2.49 3.29 -4.70
CA ARG A 48 2.95 3.01 -6.06
C ARG A 48 4.45 3.29 -6.21
N ASP A 49 4.90 4.43 -5.71
CA ASP A 49 6.29 4.86 -5.86
C ASP A 49 7.26 4.02 -5.04
N VAL A 50 6.87 3.61 -3.83
CA VAL A 50 7.65 2.63 -3.04
C VAL A 50 7.77 1.30 -3.77
N LEU A 51 6.68 0.84 -4.40
CA LEU A 51 6.69 -0.43 -5.15
C LEU A 51 7.44 -0.36 -6.48
N LYS A 52 7.53 0.81 -7.13
CA LYS A 52 8.30 0.99 -8.38
C LYS A 52 9.79 0.69 -8.18
N ASP A 53 10.33 1.02 -7.02
CA ASP A 53 11.72 0.75 -6.64
C ASP A 53 11.97 -0.75 -6.41
N TYR A 54 10.94 -1.47 -5.96
CA TYR A 54 11.01 -2.88 -5.63
C TYR A 54 10.69 -3.80 -6.83
N GLY A 55 9.77 -3.38 -7.71
CA GLY A 55 9.32 -4.21 -8.82
C GLY A 55 8.49 -3.48 -9.86
N THR A 56 7.60 -4.23 -10.50
CA THR A 56 6.59 -3.74 -11.43
C THR A 56 5.23 -4.24 -10.94
N ILE A 57 4.33 -3.30 -10.69
CA ILE A 57 2.93 -3.61 -10.41
C ILE A 57 2.32 -4.14 -11.71
N LYS A 58 1.97 -5.42 -11.72
CA LYS A 58 1.29 -6.07 -12.85
C LYS A 58 -0.22 -6.03 -12.70
N ILE A 59 -0.68 -6.12 -11.46
CA ILE A 59 -2.08 -6.04 -11.09
C ILE A 59 -2.15 -5.07 -9.92
N GLY A 60 -2.95 -4.02 -10.05
CA GLY A 60 -3.14 -3.02 -9.00
C GLY A 60 -4.61 -2.74 -8.87
N ARG A 61 -5.25 -3.31 -7.84
CA ARG A 61 -6.70 -3.26 -7.64
C ARG A 61 -7.04 -2.58 -6.32
N VAL A 62 -8.04 -1.72 -6.37
CA VAL A 62 -8.61 -1.06 -5.20
C VAL A 62 -10.05 -1.50 -5.02
N PHE A 63 -10.31 -2.23 -3.94
CA PHE A 63 -11.63 -2.76 -3.67
C PHE A 63 -12.46 -1.73 -2.93
N LEU A 64 -13.64 -1.43 -3.45
CA LEU A 64 -14.55 -0.42 -2.93
C LEU A 64 -15.92 -1.03 -2.69
N ASN A 65 -16.68 -0.45 -1.75
CA ASN A 65 -18.09 -0.78 -1.63
C ASN A 65 -18.91 -0.16 -2.77
N GLN A 66 -20.13 -0.64 -2.97
CA GLN A 66 -21.06 -0.18 -4.01
C GLN A 66 -21.47 1.30 -3.94
N TYR A 67 -21.17 2.00 -2.84
CA TYR A 67 -21.51 3.40 -2.63
C TYR A 67 -20.34 4.35 -2.88
N ALA A 68 -19.23 3.85 -3.45
CA ALA A 68 -18.11 4.69 -3.83
C ALA A 68 -18.54 5.77 -4.82
N SER A 69 -18.09 7.01 -4.57
CA SER A 69 -18.41 8.12 -5.46
C SER A 69 -17.61 8.02 -6.76
N GLU A 70 -18.18 8.54 -7.85
CA GLU A 70 -17.52 8.59 -9.16
C GLU A 70 -16.15 9.29 -9.06
N LYS A 71 -16.06 10.39 -8.31
CA LYS A 71 -14.80 11.11 -8.08
C LYS A 71 -13.71 10.24 -7.44
N LEU A 72 -14.08 9.33 -6.55
CA LEU A 72 -13.12 8.41 -5.92
C LEU A 72 -12.63 7.37 -6.94
N VAL A 73 -13.54 6.84 -7.75
CA VAL A 73 -13.24 5.91 -8.84
C VAL A 73 -12.27 6.56 -9.83
N GLU A 74 -12.58 7.77 -10.32
CA GLU A 74 -11.72 8.55 -11.21
C GLU A 74 -10.33 8.81 -10.62
N ALA A 75 -10.27 9.16 -9.33
CA ALA A 75 -9.00 9.40 -8.64
C ALA A 75 -8.12 8.14 -8.55
N ILE A 76 -8.73 6.96 -8.37
CA ILE A 76 -8.03 5.67 -8.36
C ILE A 76 -7.49 5.34 -9.76
N GLU A 77 -8.32 5.51 -10.79
CA GLU A 77 -7.93 5.26 -12.19
C GLU A 77 -6.80 6.20 -12.64
N ALA A 78 -6.88 7.49 -12.27
CA ALA A 78 -5.84 8.48 -12.57
C ALA A 78 -4.47 8.10 -11.98
N GLN A 79 -4.44 7.32 -10.89
CA GLN A 79 -3.20 6.82 -10.28
C GLN A 79 -2.68 5.53 -10.93
N GLY A 80 -3.43 4.96 -11.88
CA GLY A 80 -3.08 3.76 -12.64
C GLY A 80 -3.54 2.46 -11.99
N PHE A 81 -4.57 2.52 -11.14
CA PHE A 81 -5.16 1.36 -10.48
C PHE A 81 -6.56 1.06 -10.99
N GLU A 82 -6.95 -0.21 -10.92
CA GLU A 82 -8.28 -0.69 -11.29
C GLU A 82 -9.22 -0.63 -10.06
N PRO A 83 -10.28 0.20 -10.07
CA PRO A 83 -11.29 0.19 -9.02
C PRO A 83 -12.23 -1.02 -9.19
N ILE A 84 -12.39 -1.82 -8.13
CA ILE A 84 -13.30 -2.96 -8.09
C ILE A 84 -14.48 -2.62 -7.18
N ILE A 85 -15.63 -2.34 -7.78
CA ILE A 85 -16.87 -2.08 -7.04
C ILE A 85 -17.50 -3.40 -6.60
N CYS A 86 -17.63 -3.59 -5.29
CA CYS A 86 -18.19 -4.79 -4.70
C CYS A 86 -19.65 -4.56 -4.29
N SER A 87 -20.56 -5.37 -4.83
CA SER A 87 -21.97 -5.45 -4.39
C SER A 87 -22.15 -6.30 -3.13
N SER A 88 -21.15 -7.12 -2.80
CA SER A 88 -21.07 -7.93 -1.58
C SER A 88 -19.99 -7.40 -0.65
N ASP A 89 -19.75 -8.11 0.45
CA ASP A 89 -18.64 -7.87 1.36
C ASP A 89 -17.32 -7.72 0.59
N VAL A 90 -16.65 -6.59 0.82
CA VAL A 90 -15.38 -6.21 0.20
C VAL A 90 -14.27 -7.15 0.65
N ASP A 91 -14.27 -7.58 1.91
CA ASP A 91 -13.21 -8.40 2.48
C ASP A 91 -13.21 -9.80 1.87
N VAL A 92 -14.41 -10.34 1.64
CA VAL A 92 -14.58 -11.62 0.92
C VAL A 92 -14.08 -11.50 -0.51
N ARG A 93 -14.47 -10.45 -1.24
CA ARG A 93 -14.03 -10.27 -2.64
C ARG A 93 -12.51 -10.10 -2.71
N LEU A 94 -11.93 -9.30 -1.82
CA LEU A 94 -10.48 -9.09 -1.75
C LEU A 94 -9.76 -10.40 -1.43
N ALA A 95 -10.24 -11.21 -0.49
CA ALA A 95 -9.63 -12.48 -0.13
C ALA A 95 -9.64 -13.49 -1.29
N VAL A 96 -10.75 -13.58 -2.03
CA VAL A 96 -10.87 -14.46 -3.21
C VAL A 96 -9.90 -14.04 -4.31
N GLU A 97 -9.87 -12.75 -4.64
CA GLU A 97 -8.97 -12.18 -5.64
C GLU A 97 -7.50 -12.31 -5.22
N GLY A 98 -7.23 -12.13 -3.92
CA GLY A 98 -5.93 -12.39 -3.32
C GLY A 98 -5.48 -13.83 -3.54
N MET A 99 -6.36 -14.80 -3.32
CA MET A 99 -6.01 -16.21 -3.54
C MET A 99 -5.75 -16.52 -5.02
N GLU A 100 -6.46 -15.86 -5.94
CA GLU A 100 -6.16 -15.95 -7.37
C GLU A 100 -4.74 -15.44 -7.67
N MET A 101 -4.31 -14.33 -7.05
CA MET A 101 -2.94 -13.82 -7.18
C MET A 101 -1.89 -14.78 -6.61
N VAL A 102 -2.24 -15.47 -5.52
CA VAL A 102 -1.37 -16.51 -4.92
C VAL A 102 -1.12 -17.66 -5.88
N PHE A 103 -2.07 -18.02 -6.75
CA PHE A 103 -1.87 -19.07 -7.74
C PHE A 103 -1.37 -18.56 -9.10
N ASN A 104 -1.41 -17.26 -9.34
CA ASN A 104 -0.94 -16.68 -10.59
C ASN A 104 0.59 -16.88 -10.76
N PRO A 105 1.06 -17.58 -11.81
CA PRO A 105 2.48 -17.88 -12.00
C PRO A 105 3.32 -16.65 -12.41
N VAL A 106 2.68 -15.58 -12.89
CA VAL A 106 3.37 -14.33 -13.25
C VAL A 106 3.67 -13.49 -12.02
N ILE A 107 2.82 -13.58 -10.98
CA ILE A 107 2.97 -12.80 -9.75
C ILE A 107 3.95 -13.52 -8.82
N ASP A 108 4.98 -12.84 -8.34
CA ASP A 108 5.91 -13.37 -7.34
C ASP A 108 5.79 -12.70 -5.97
N THR A 109 5.09 -11.56 -5.91
CA THR A 109 4.91 -10.76 -4.71
C THR A 109 3.45 -10.35 -4.54
N LEU A 110 2.88 -10.60 -3.36
CA LEU A 110 1.58 -10.09 -2.95
C LEU A 110 1.78 -8.87 -2.04
N ALA A 111 1.42 -7.70 -2.53
CA ALA A 111 1.34 -6.47 -1.75
C ALA A 111 -0.11 -6.23 -1.31
N LEU A 112 -0.34 -6.18 -0.01
CA LEU A 112 -1.66 -6.00 0.59
C LEU A 112 -1.69 -4.69 1.37
N VAL A 113 -2.69 -3.85 1.12
CA VAL A 113 -2.89 -2.58 1.83
C VAL A 113 -4.13 -2.72 2.70
N THR A 114 -3.95 -2.95 4.00
CA THR A 114 -5.05 -3.12 4.96
C THR A 114 -4.53 -2.96 6.39
N ARG A 115 -5.45 -2.78 7.34
CA ARG A 115 -5.19 -2.89 8.78
C ARG A 115 -5.84 -4.14 9.40
N ASP A 116 -6.70 -4.81 8.65
CA ASP A 116 -7.60 -5.83 9.17
C ASP A 116 -6.89 -7.17 9.43
N ALA A 117 -7.02 -7.65 10.66
CA ALA A 117 -6.49 -8.91 11.12
C ALA A 117 -7.09 -10.14 10.40
N ASP A 118 -8.25 -9.99 9.75
CA ASP A 118 -8.94 -11.10 9.08
C ASP A 118 -8.25 -11.54 7.79
N PHE A 119 -7.33 -10.73 7.24
CA PHE A 119 -6.50 -11.12 6.09
C PHE A 119 -5.26 -11.96 6.44
N LYS A 120 -5.05 -12.34 7.71
CA LYS A 120 -3.95 -13.24 8.09
C LYS A 120 -3.93 -14.55 7.28
N PRO A 121 -5.07 -15.26 7.09
CA PRO A 121 -5.06 -16.50 6.32
C PRO A 121 -4.59 -16.30 4.89
N LEU A 122 -4.95 -15.18 4.25
CA LEU A 122 -4.49 -14.85 2.90
C LEU A 122 -2.96 -14.68 2.86
N LEU A 123 -2.39 -13.89 3.77
CA LEU A 123 -0.93 -13.72 3.85
C LEU A 123 -0.21 -15.04 4.15
N SER A 124 -0.77 -15.87 5.05
CA SER A 124 -0.24 -17.20 5.34
C SER A 124 -0.23 -18.09 4.09
N LYS A 125 -1.33 -18.13 3.33
CA LYS A 125 -1.39 -18.88 2.07
C LYS A 125 -0.41 -18.34 1.02
N ALA A 126 -0.25 -17.02 0.92
CA ALA A 126 0.76 -16.44 0.02
C ALA A 126 2.18 -16.93 0.36
N ASN A 127 2.55 -16.91 1.64
CA ASN A 127 3.84 -17.40 2.13
C ASN A 127 4.02 -18.91 1.89
N GLU A 128 3.00 -19.73 2.17
CA GLU A 128 3.02 -21.18 1.90
C GLU A 128 3.28 -21.51 0.42
N HIS A 129 2.79 -20.66 -0.49
CA HIS A 129 2.98 -20.80 -1.93
C HIS A 129 4.25 -20.10 -2.44
N GLY A 130 5.11 -19.63 -1.54
CA GLY A 130 6.40 -19.03 -1.87
C GLY A 130 6.31 -17.63 -2.49
N LYS A 131 5.17 -16.95 -2.35
CA LYS A 131 5.07 -15.52 -2.69
C LYS A 131 5.76 -14.70 -1.62
N GLU A 132 6.46 -13.65 -2.03
CA GLU A 132 6.95 -12.63 -1.08
C GLU A 132 5.78 -11.73 -0.67
N THR A 133 5.64 -11.42 0.62
CA THR A 133 4.49 -10.61 1.10
C THR A 133 4.90 -9.24 1.60
N ILE A 134 4.21 -8.21 1.11
CA ILE A 134 4.37 -6.81 1.56
C ILE A 134 3.05 -6.34 2.13
N LEU A 135 3.07 -5.93 3.40
CA LEU A 135 1.93 -5.32 4.06
C LEU A 135 2.13 -3.81 4.14
N PHE A 136 1.22 -3.05 3.55
CA PHE A 136 1.05 -1.63 3.83
C PHE A 136 -0.09 -1.47 4.84
N GLY A 137 0.15 -0.77 5.93
CA GLY A 137 -0.90 -0.46 6.90
C GLY A 137 -0.72 0.94 7.46
N ALA A 138 -1.70 1.40 8.23
CA ALA A 138 -1.65 2.70 8.90
C ALA A 138 -1.94 2.51 10.40
N GLU A 139 -1.49 3.45 11.23
CA GLU A 139 -1.82 3.49 12.65
C GLU A 139 -2.83 4.61 12.92
N PRO A 140 -3.66 4.49 13.98
CA PRO A 140 -3.77 3.33 14.86
C PRO A 140 -4.54 2.16 14.21
N GLY A 141 -4.30 0.95 14.71
CA GLY A 141 -5.13 -0.22 14.42
C GLY A 141 -4.50 -1.26 13.50
N LEU A 142 -3.23 -1.11 13.14
CA LEU A 142 -2.55 -2.14 12.35
C LEU A 142 -2.29 -3.40 13.19
N SER A 143 -2.92 -4.51 12.79
CA SER A 143 -2.82 -5.79 13.48
C SER A 143 -1.38 -6.28 13.67
N ILE A 144 -0.99 -6.51 14.93
CA ILE A 144 0.34 -7.10 15.28
C ILE A 144 0.55 -8.43 14.58
N ALA A 145 -0.50 -9.24 14.46
CA ALA A 145 -0.38 -10.56 13.87
C ALA A 145 -0.22 -10.51 12.34
N LEU A 146 -0.77 -9.51 11.64
CA LEU A 146 -0.41 -9.27 10.25
C LEU A 146 1.07 -8.89 10.11
N LYS A 147 1.57 -7.99 10.99
CA LYS A 147 2.98 -7.56 10.99
C LYS A 147 3.96 -8.74 11.13
N ASN A 148 3.59 -9.72 11.95
CA ASN A 148 4.44 -10.88 12.21
C ASN A 148 4.50 -11.86 11.01
N ILE A 149 3.41 -11.98 10.27
CA ILE A 149 3.29 -12.91 9.13
C ILE A 149 3.95 -12.34 7.88
N ALA A 150 3.75 -11.06 7.58
CA ALA A 150 4.31 -10.43 6.39
C ALA A 150 5.85 -10.49 6.38
N ASP A 151 6.44 -10.60 5.20
CA ASP A 151 7.90 -10.49 5.03
C ASP A 151 8.35 -9.03 5.22
N TYR A 152 7.56 -8.10 4.68
CA TYR A 152 7.78 -6.67 4.74
C TYR A 152 6.56 -5.95 5.29
N VAL A 153 6.77 -4.99 6.17
CA VAL A 153 5.72 -4.15 6.73
C VAL A 153 6.11 -2.70 6.50
N ILE A 154 5.22 -1.94 5.87
CA ILE A 154 5.34 -0.52 5.63
C ILE A 154 4.17 0.14 6.36
N VAL A 155 4.50 0.97 7.34
CA VAL A 155 3.49 1.76 8.05
C VAL A 155 3.43 3.12 7.38
N LEU A 156 2.32 3.41 6.72
CA LEU A 156 1.99 4.71 6.17
C LEU A 156 1.83 5.67 7.34
N LYS A 157 2.61 6.75 7.34
CA LYS A 157 2.48 7.83 8.31
C LYS A 157 1.54 8.89 7.74
N GLU A 158 0.91 9.65 8.64
CA GLU A 158 0.26 10.91 8.25
C GLU A 158 1.21 11.73 7.40
N GLY A 159 0.68 12.32 6.33
CA GLY A 159 1.47 13.06 5.35
C GLY A 159 2.16 14.24 5.99
N VAL A 160 3.41 14.05 6.42
CA VAL A 160 4.34 15.14 6.66
C VAL A 160 5.30 15.14 5.47
N MET A 161 4.91 15.86 4.43
CA MET A 161 5.92 16.47 3.55
C MET A 161 6.61 17.57 4.36
N GLU A 162 7.73 17.26 5.00
CA GLU A 162 8.73 18.29 5.30
C GLU A 162 9.45 18.60 3.97
N HIS A 163 8.82 19.43 3.15
CA HIS A 163 9.57 20.30 2.26
C HIS A 163 10.08 21.47 3.11
N GLU A 164 11.25 21.32 3.71
CA GLU A 164 12.06 22.47 4.11
C GLU A 164 13.46 22.34 3.53
N ASN A 165 13.60 22.87 2.32
CA ASN A 165 14.83 23.54 1.91
C ASN A 165 14.44 24.58 0.85
N GLU A 166 14.25 25.81 1.29
CA GLU A 166 14.92 26.98 0.71
C GLU A 166 14.80 28.18 1.65
N ARG A 167 15.90 28.90 1.80
CA ARG A 167 16.01 30.09 2.64
C ARG A 167 15.14 31.19 2.04
N GLU A 168 14.09 31.61 2.73
CA GLU A 168 13.48 32.91 2.47
C GLU A 168 14.15 33.99 3.33
N VAL A 169 14.77 34.94 2.62
CA VAL A 169 15.29 36.19 3.16
C VAL A 169 14.09 37.01 3.65
N PRO A 170 14.14 37.64 4.84
CA PRO A 170 13.00 38.41 5.34
C PRO A 170 12.73 39.61 4.44
N ILE A 171 11.50 39.72 3.94
CA ILE A 171 10.96 40.92 3.32
C ILE A 171 10.01 41.58 4.33
N ASP A 172 10.32 42.84 4.66
CA ASP A 172 9.59 43.66 5.63
C ASP A 172 8.10 43.87 5.26
N PRO A 173 7.23 44.07 6.26
CA PRO A 173 5.80 44.24 6.04
C PRO A 173 5.50 45.60 5.42
N ILE A 174 4.95 45.60 4.21
CA ILE A 174 4.29 46.78 3.65
C ILE A 174 2.84 46.80 4.13
N ILE A 175 2.57 47.73 5.04
CA ILE A 175 1.25 48.24 5.40
C ILE A 175 0.66 48.95 4.17
N VAL A 176 -0.55 48.60 3.74
CA VAL A 176 -1.50 49.61 3.22
C VAL A 176 -2.95 49.15 3.41
N GLU A 177 -3.66 49.96 4.20
CA GLU A 177 -5.11 50.26 4.34
C GLU A 177 -6.18 49.23 3.94
#